data_AF-A0A7Y4ZWC1-F1
#
_entry.id   AF-A0A7Y4ZWC1-F1
#
_cell.length_a   1.000
_cell.length_b   1.000
_cell.length_c   1.000
_cell.angle_alpha   90.00
_cell.angle_beta   90.00
_cell.angle_gamma   90.00
#
_symmetry.space_group_name_H-M   'P 1'
#
loop_
_entity.id
_entity.type
_entity.pdbx_description
1 polymer ?
#
loop_
_entity_poly.entity_id
_entity_poly.type
_entity_poly.pdbx_seq_one_letter_code
_entity_poly.pdbx_strand_id
1 'polypeptide(L)'
;SPPGGLPAGEHRYPVDVHLPDWLPPNFAGPDCSVRTVAEVRLDVDWAIDPTATIPLPVRMRPRVGQRTPISLRSPLGFHESVTLELSLASTGFLPDEGVRGTVLLRSGHESTFDAVVLAFVLGATVHMGRGDVRTQQLAVVRIPKEALLTGAPVPFMFPPTLGVSLTTAVNSYLSVQPQLAVSLDVPWAFDPSFSVPLDGYPPGSQLHEVAALGSDPAFDRLQRVAAETARATGLTVGRSPCLVMGSAGMVRFAVYDSPRGGRVGAVGSFAFPDLDLGIDFHPVGLLEGFRGENLLPPALERRYVLRAAQQHVPRAQLQSLFASVLAGLEDHVELHLTDHDLQLRTEIAQDDARHFAAFAQAVHERAKLLDAAFRQLPFPVELAGAAGAWSACARAESATLLPHAPALVGVERTVRLAFGEPRCFRISLFTVWRKTGPTTRLDLGLAELEVPKNAEAALAQAPLPAVRARFGSLAFGAGGHIFAERDGVSADPADLLVAADGLVDFFLELRGDRRVDAPYR
;
A
#
# COMPACT_ATOMS: atom_id res chain seq x y z
N SER A 1 -13.25 63.03 -41.46
CA SER A 1 -12.44 64.25 -41.37
C SER A 1 -13.30 65.47 -41.59
N PRO A 2 -13.12 66.59 -40.86
CA PRO A 2 -13.79 67.83 -41.22
C PRO A 2 -13.34 68.26 -42.64
N PRO A 3 -14.25 68.77 -43.48
CA PRO A 3 -13.91 69.20 -44.83
C PRO A 3 -12.97 70.42 -44.78
N GLY A 4 -11.74 70.27 -45.30
CA GLY A 4 -10.77 71.38 -45.39
C GLY A 4 -9.28 71.05 -45.17
N GLY A 5 -8.94 69.82 -44.78
CA GLY A 5 -7.55 69.43 -44.48
C GLY A 5 -7.06 69.92 -43.11
N LEU A 6 -6.02 69.27 -42.56
CA LEU A 6 -5.38 69.70 -41.31
C LEU A 6 -4.35 70.80 -41.62
N PRO A 7 -4.46 72.00 -41.01
CA PRO A 7 -3.45 73.05 -41.21
C PRO A 7 -2.11 72.66 -40.56
N ALA A 8 -1.01 73.26 -41.01
CA ALA A 8 0.31 72.99 -40.44
C ALA A 8 0.35 73.38 -38.94
N GLY A 9 0.87 72.50 -38.09
CA GLY A 9 0.99 72.72 -36.65
C GLY A 9 0.71 71.47 -35.84
N GLU A 10 0.76 71.60 -34.51
CA GLU A 10 0.41 70.53 -33.57
C GLU A 10 -1.11 70.52 -33.32
N HIS A 11 -1.73 69.37 -33.54
CA HIS A 11 -3.16 69.16 -33.29
C HIS A 11 -3.33 68.07 -32.25
N ARG A 12 -4.15 68.33 -31.23
CA ARG A 12 -4.44 67.38 -30.15
C ARG A 12 -5.91 67.02 -30.16
N TYR A 13 -6.18 65.73 -30.30
CA TYR A 13 -7.53 65.19 -30.26
C TYR A 13 -7.66 64.32 -29.01
N PRO A 14 -8.53 64.67 -28.04
CA PRO A 14 -8.83 63.77 -26.94
C PRO A 14 -9.60 62.56 -27.48
N VAL A 15 -9.21 61.38 -27.02
CA VAL A 15 -9.87 60.12 -27.37
C VAL A 15 -10.04 59.31 -26.10
N ASP A 16 -11.29 58.91 -25.84
CA ASP A 16 -11.64 57.99 -24.76
C ASP A 16 -11.90 56.60 -25.36
N VAL A 17 -11.11 55.61 -24.94
CA VAL A 17 -11.24 54.22 -25.38
C VAL A 17 -11.62 53.35 -24.20
N HIS A 18 -12.82 52.76 -24.26
CA HIS A 18 -13.27 51.76 -23.30
C HIS A 18 -12.89 50.37 -23.81
N LEU A 19 -11.91 49.74 -23.15
CA LEU A 19 -11.51 48.38 -23.46
C LEU A 19 -12.57 47.38 -22.95
N PRO A 20 -13.00 46.40 -23.76
CA PRO A 20 -13.94 45.39 -23.31
C PRO A 20 -13.39 44.49 -22.20
N ASP A 21 -14.24 44.13 -21.24
CA ASP A 21 -13.89 43.29 -20.09
C ASP A 21 -13.52 41.85 -20.46
N TRP A 22 -13.84 41.41 -21.68
CA TRP A 22 -13.55 40.08 -22.21
C TRP A 22 -12.22 39.99 -22.95
N LEU A 23 -11.45 41.08 -23.06
CA LEU A 23 -10.14 41.02 -23.70
C LEU A 23 -9.21 40.07 -22.92
N PRO A 24 -8.55 39.12 -23.61
CA PRO A 24 -7.56 38.26 -22.97
C PRO A 24 -6.35 39.06 -22.49
N PRO A 25 -5.65 38.60 -21.43
CA PRO A 25 -4.40 39.22 -21.03
C PRO A 25 -3.38 39.14 -22.17
N ASN A 26 -2.45 40.09 -22.19
CA ASN A 26 -1.31 39.99 -23.09
C ASN A 26 -0.50 38.72 -22.77
N PHE A 27 -0.18 37.96 -23.80
CA PHE A 27 0.58 36.72 -23.71
C PHE A 27 1.69 36.76 -24.77
N ALA A 28 2.89 36.32 -24.41
CA ALA A 28 4.00 36.18 -25.35
C ALA A 28 4.65 34.82 -25.12
N GLY A 29 4.28 33.86 -25.95
CA GLY A 29 4.92 32.54 -26.01
C GLY A 29 6.00 32.47 -27.10
N PRO A 30 6.61 31.30 -27.28
CA PRO A 30 7.69 31.09 -28.26
C PRO A 30 7.28 31.33 -29.72
N ASP A 31 6.05 30.94 -30.07
CA ASP A 31 5.54 30.94 -31.45
C ASP A 31 4.15 31.59 -31.59
N CYS A 32 3.51 31.98 -30.48
CA CYS A 32 2.24 32.69 -30.46
C CYS A 32 2.22 33.81 -29.42
N SER A 33 1.49 34.88 -29.70
CA SER A 33 1.32 35.99 -28.75
C SER A 33 -0.07 36.61 -28.86
N VAL A 34 -0.60 37.05 -27.74
CA VAL A 34 -1.79 37.89 -27.63
C VAL A 34 -1.31 39.28 -27.28
N ARG A 35 -1.58 40.25 -28.15
CA ARG A 35 -1.20 41.65 -27.95
C ARG A 35 -2.39 42.54 -28.22
N THR A 36 -2.73 43.38 -27.27
CA THR A 36 -3.65 44.51 -27.51
C THR A 36 -2.84 45.74 -27.86
N VAL A 37 -3.16 46.35 -29.00
CA VAL A 37 -2.50 47.58 -29.47
C VAL A 37 -3.55 48.61 -29.88
N ALA A 38 -3.28 49.88 -29.62
CA ALA A 38 -3.97 50.99 -30.24
C ALA A 38 -3.21 51.38 -31.51
N GLU A 39 -3.88 51.34 -32.65
CA GLU A 39 -3.35 51.79 -33.93
C GLU A 39 -3.92 53.17 -34.24
N VAL A 40 -3.04 54.15 -34.44
CA VAL A 40 -3.39 55.50 -34.89
C VAL A 40 -2.91 55.64 -36.33
N ARG A 41 -3.86 55.79 -37.24
CA ARG A 41 -3.60 55.92 -38.68
C ARG A 41 -4.05 57.28 -39.19
N LEU A 42 -3.16 57.99 -39.88
CA LEU A 42 -3.50 59.22 -40.59
C LEU A 42 -3.74 58.92 -42.07
N ASP A 43 -5.00 59.00 -42.49
CA ASP A 43 -5.42 58.77 -43.88
C ASP A 43 -4.92 59.92 -44.79
N VAL A 44 -4.10 59.60 -45.80
CA VAL A 44 -3.54 60.59 -46.74
C VAL A 44 -3.68 60.15 -48.20
N ASP A 45 -4.20 61.04 -49.05
CA ASP A 45 -4.58 60.70 -50.44
C ASP A 45 -3.40 60.38 -51.39
N TRP A 46 -2.16 60.68 -51.00
CA TRP A 46 -1.01 60.69 -51.91
C TRP A 46 0.19 59.86 -51.43
N ALA A 47 0.09 59.18 -50.28
CA ALA A 47 1.16 58.38 -49.70
C ALA A 47 0.62 57.16 -48.94
N ILE A 48 1.54 56.33 -48.43
CA ILE A 48 1.19 55.30 -47.43
C ILE A 48 0.84 56.03 -46.14
N ASP A 49 -0.34 55.73 -45.59
CA ASP A 49 -0.81 56.27 -44.31
C ASP A 49 0.26 56.14 -43.21
N PRO A 50 0.68 57.26 -42.59
CA PRO A 50 1.49 57.20 -41.39
C PRO A 50 0.71 56.49 -40.27
N THR A 51 1.29 55.39 -39.79
CA THR A 51 0.72 54.58 -38.70
C THR A 51 1.63 54.60 -37.48
N ALA A 52 1.03 54.82 -36.31
CA ALA A 52 1.67 54.60 -35.02
C ALA A 52 0.94 53.50 -34.24
N THR A 53 1.70 52.57 -33.66
CA THR A 53 1.16 51.46 -32.85
C THR A 53 1.60 51.63 -31.40
N ILE A 54 0.64 51.64 -30.47
CA ILE A 54 0.85 51.82 -29.04
C ILE A 54 0.42 50.54 -28.32
N PRO A 55 1.31 49.86 -27.56
CA PRO A 55 0.93 48.67 -26.80
C PRO A 55 0.05 49.02 -25.60
N LEU A 56 -1.06 48.29 -25.43
CA LEU A 56 -1.96 48.45 -24.29
C LEU A 56 -1.83 47.22 -23.36
N PRO A 57 -1.32 47.37 -22.12
CA PRO A 57 -1.24 46.26 -21.18
C PRO A 57 -2.63 45.87 -20.67
N VAL A 58 -3.20 44.78 -21.19
CA VAL A 58 -4.44 44.20 -20.66
C VAL A 58 -4.09 43.27 -19.50
N ARG A 59 -4.61 43.58 -18.32
CA ARG A 59 -4.51 42.75 -17.11
C ARG A 59 -5.87 42.13 -16.82
N MET A 60 -5.88 40.84 -16.47
CA MET A 60 -7.09 40.19 -16.01
C MET A 60 -7.53 40.76 -14.66
N ARG A 61 -8.85 40.95 -14.50
CA ARG A 61 -9.43 41.32 -13.21
C ARG A 61 -9.25 40.19 -12.19
N PRO A 62 -9.05 40.53 -10.89
CA PRO A 62 -9.12 39.58 -9.80
C PRO A 62 -10.36 38.68 -9.88
N ARG A 63 -10.21 37.41 -9.52
CA ARG A 63 -11.30 36.43 -9.48
C ARG A 63 -11.33 35.70 -8.13
N VAL A 64 -12.41 34.99 -7.88
CA VAL A 64 -12.52 34.06 -6.76
C VAL A 64 -12.19 32.65 -7.25
N GLY A 65 -11.37 31.94 -6.50
CA GLY A 65 -10.92 30.59 -6.83
C GLY A 65 -10.82 29.68 -5.61
N GLN A 66 -10.31 28.47 -5.84
CA GLN A 66 -10.17 27.45 -4.80
C GLN A 66 -8.74 26.96 -4.70
N ARG A 67 -8.29 26.71 -3.47
CA ARG A 67 -7.08 25.92 -3.19
C ARG A 67 -7.50 24.49 -2.91
N THR A 68 -7.24 23.61 -3.88
CA THR A 68 -7.58 22.19 -3.78
C THR A 68 -6.29 21.38 -3.70
N PRO A 69 -5.95 20.80 -2.53
CA PRO A 69 -4.82 19.87 -2.44
C PRO A 69 -5.14 18.62 -3.24
N ILE A 70 -4.12 18.06 -3.88
CA ILE A 70 -4.26 16.80 -4.63
C ILE A 70 -3.16 15.82 -4.28
N SER A 71 -3.48 14.54 -4.38
CA SER A 71 -2.52 13.45 -4.34
C SER A 71 -2.92 12.46 -5.42
N LEU A 72 -2.00 12.16 -6.32
CA LEU A 72 -2.23 11.33 -7.50
C LEU A 72 -1.07 10.38 -7.72
N ARG A 73 -1.35 9.29 -8.42
CA ARG A 73 -0.36 8.32 -8.87
C ARG A 73 -0.03 8.55 -10.35
N SER A 74 1.16 8.16 -10.77
CA SER A 74 1.49 8.05 -12.19
C SER A 74 0.45 7.21 -12.92
N PRO A 75 0.02 7.60 -14.14
CA PRO A 75 -1.03 6.89 -14.87
C PRO A 75 -0.60 5.49 -15.30
N LEU A 76 -1.59 4.63 -15.62
CA LEU A 76 -1.32 3.33 -16.23
C LEU A 76 -0.53 3.51 -17.54
N GLY A 77 0.52 2.70 -17.71
CA GLY A 77 1.40 2.79 -18.87
C GLY A 77 2.42 3.91 -18.82
N PHE A 78 2.54 4.66 -17.70
CA PHE A 78 3.62 5.62 -17.49
C PHE A 78 4.98 4.94 -17.63
N HIS A 79 5.26 3.91 -16.84
CA HIS A 79 6.48 3.11 -16.98
C HIS A 79 6.16 1.65 -16.68
N GLU A 80 6.90 0.75 -17.29
CA GLU A 80 6.67 -0.70 -17.16
C GLU A 80 6.97 -1.26 -15.78
N SER A 81 7.60 -0.49 -14.89
CA SER A 81 8.03 -0.98 -13.57
C SER A 81 8.06 0.08 -12.48
N VAL A 82 7.90 1.35 -12.84
CA VAL A 82 7.99 2.48 -11.90
C VAL A 82 6.60 3.03 -11.64
N THR A 83 6.30 3.25 -10.36
CA THR A 83 5.08 3.94 -9.93
C THR A 83 5.44 5.09 -9.02
N LEU A 84 4.98 6.29 -9.38
CA LEU A 84 5.19 7.51 -8.61
C LEU A 84 3.90 7.93 -7.93
N GLU A 85 4.00 8.50 -6.75
CA GLU A 85 2.93 9.23 -6.08
C GLU A 85 3.36 10.70 -5.94
N LEU A 86 2.55 11.59 -6.49
CA LEU A 86 2.74 13.03 -6.47
C LEU A 86 1.66 13.65 -5.61
N SER A 87 2.07 14.49 -4.67
CA SER A 87 1.15 15.28 -3.87
C SER A 87 1.46 16.76 -3.97
N LEU A 88 0.43 17.58 -4.19
CA LEU A 88 0.51 19.03 -4.25
C LEU A 88 -0.29 19.64 -3.10
N ALA A 89 0.28 20.68 -2.48
CA ALA A 89 -0.43 21.46 -1.48
C ALA A 89 -1.66 22.15 -2.07
N SER A 90 -1.62 22.52 -3.36
CA SER A 90 -2.77 23.05 -4.08
C SER A 90 -2.58 22.95 -5.60
N THR A 91 -3.69 22.80 -6.33
CA THR A 91 -3.74 23.04 -7.78
C THR A 91 -3.92 24.51 -8.13
N GLY A 92 -4.46 25.32 -7.22
CA GLY A 92 -4.70 26.75 -7.41
C GLY A 92 -3.64 27.61 -6.71
N PHE A 93 -3.07 28.58 -7.40
CA PHE A 93 -2.01 29.44 -6.85
C PHE A 93 -2.09 30.89 -7.33
N LEU A 94 -1.60 31.81 -6.50
CA LEU A 94 -1.33 33.19 -6.89
C LEU A 94 0.11 33.33 -7.42
N PRO A 95 0.42 34.35 -8.26
CA PRO A 95 1.75 34.48 -8.87
C PRO A 95 2.88 34.71 -7.86
N ASP A 96 2.56 35.21 -6.67
CA ASP A 96 3.48 35.41 -5.55
C ASP A 96 3.56 34.20 -4.61
N GLU A 97 2.78 33.15 -4.87
CA GLU A 97 2.77 31.90 -4.12
C GLU A 97 3.53 30.82 -4.90
N GLY A 98 4.61 30.31 -4.31
CA GLY A 98 5.35 29.18 -4.90
C GLY A 98 4.52 27.90 -4.92
N VAL A 99 4.77 27.01 -5.89
CA VAL A 99 4.09 25.71 -5.99
C VAL A 99 4.93 24.66 -5.26
N ARG A 100 4.34 24.03 -4.25
CA ARG A 100 5.03 23.04 -3.39
C ARG A 100 4.31 21.71 -3.35
N GLY A 101 5.08 20.65 -3.20
CA GLY A 101 4.56 19.28 -3.14
C GLY A 101 5.61 18.27 -2.70
N THR A 102 5.26 17.00 -2.83
CA THR A 102 6.15 15.87 -2.58
C THR A 102 6.04 14.83 -3.68
N VAL A 103 7.13 14.13 -3.95
CA VAL A 103 7.16 12.95 -4.82
C VAL A 103 7.61 11.74 -4.00
N LEU A 104 6.92 10.63 -4.16
CA LEU A 104 7.24 9.35 -3.54
C LEU A 104 7.36 8.27 -4.62
N LEU A 105 8.40 7.44 -4.53
CA LEU A 105 8.57 6.25 -5.34
C LEU A 105 7.90 5.05 -4.67
N ARG A 106 6.86 4.51 -5.29
CA ARG A 106 6.04 3.40 -4.75
C ARG A 106 6.52 2.03 -5.21
N SER A 107 7.01 1.95 -6.43
CA SER A 107 7.58 0.72 -7.01
C SER A 107 8.63 1.06 -8.05
N GLY A 108 9.49 0.09 -8.36
CA GLY A 108 10.59 0.28 -9.30
C GLY A 108 11.88 0.79 -8.67
N HIS A 109 12.13 0.52 -7.37
CA HIS A 109 13.41 0.83 -6.72
C HIS A 109 14.61 0.22 -7.46
N GLU A 110 14.42 -0.98 -8.01
CA GLU A 110 15.40 -1.70 -8.82
C GLU A 110 15.42 -1.28 -10.31
N SER A 111 14.44 -0.48 -10.76
CA SER A 111 14.34 -0.08 -12.16
C SER A 111 15.45 0.91 -12.55
N THR A 112 15.90 0.87 -13.80
CA THR A 112 16.94 1.77 -14.31
C THR A 112 16.35 3.13 -14.70
N PHE A 113 16.63 4.16 -13.90
CA PHE A 113 16.34 5.57 -14.20
C PHE A 113 17.25 6.44 -13.33
N ASP A 114 17.52 7.68 -13.76
CA ASP A 114 18.46 8.58 -13.09
C ASP A 114 17.76 9.56 -12.13
N ALA A 115 16.58 10.04 -12.50
CA ALA A 115 15.84 11.03 -11.72
C ALA A 115 14.35 11.06 -12.05
N VAL A 116 13.56 11.62 -11.14
CA VAL A 116 12.24 12.17 -11.46
C VAL A 116 12.43 13.66 -11.74
N VAL A 117 11.99 14.11 -12.91
CA VAL A 117 12.09 15.50 -13.33
C VAL A 117 10.70 16.12 -13.27
N LEU A 118 10.59 17.21 -12.50
CA LEU A 118 9.40 18.02 -12.36
C LEU A 118 9.63 19.33 -13.13
N ALA A 119 8.86 19.57 -14.17
CA ALA A 119 8.93 20.80 -14.94
C ALA A 119 7.66 21.62 -14.73
N PHE A 120 7.83 22.87 -14.33
CA PHE A 120 6.75 23.84 -14.34
C PHE A 120 6.64 24.42 -15.75
N VAL A 121 5.52 24.16 -16.40
CA VAL A 121 5.32 24.42 -17.84
C VAL A 121 4.11 25.31 -18.02
N LEU A 122 4.18 26.23 -18.98
CA LEU A 122 3.02 26.98 -19.47
C LEU A 122 2.53 26.33 -20.76
N GLY A 123 1.35 25.72 -20.71
CA GLY A 123 0.68 25.13 -21.87
C GLY A 123 -0.21 26.16 -22.56
N ALA A 124 -0.11 26.27 -23.88
CA ALA A 124 -0.94 27.10 -24.74
C ALA A 124 -1.59 26.21 -25.81
N THR A 125 -2.90 26.02 -25.72
CA THR A 125 -3.71 25.29 -26.69
C THR A 125 -4.37 26.27 -27.65
N VAL A 126 -4.02 26.21 -28.93
CA VAL A 126 -4.62 27.02 -29.98
C VAL A 126 -5.82 26.26 -30.55
N HIS A 127 -7.02 26.75 -30.30
CA HIS A 127 -8.29 26.11 -30.71
C HIS A 127 -8.60 26.25 -32.19
N MET A 128 -7.95 27.19 -32.89
CA MET A 128 -8.07 27.32 -34.34
C MET A 128 -7.27 26.20 -35.04
N GLY A 129 -7.92 25.44 -35.93
CA GLY A 129 -7.29 24.35 -36.67
C GLY A 129 -7.43 22.99 -35.98
N ARG A 130 -6.32 22.23 -35.84
CA ARG A 130 -6.30 20.86 -35.27
C ARG A 130 -6.21 20.80 -33.73
N GLY A 131 -6.21 21.95 -33.04
CA GLY A 131 -6.04 21.98 -31.58
C GLY A 131 -4.59 21.81 -31.15
N ASP A 132 -3.69 22.60 -31.75
CA ASP A 132 -2.26 22.51 -31.49
C ASP A 132 -1.93 22.93 -30.06
N VAL A 133 -1.20 22.08 -29.33
CA VAL A 133 -0.69 22.38 -27.99
C VAL A 133 0.77 22.80 -28.10
N ARG A 134 1.11 23.90 -27.42
CA ARG A 134 2.46 24.44 -27.28
C ARG A 134 2.81 24.51 -25.81
N THR A 135 4.06 24.19 -25.48
CA THR A 135 4.52 24.19 -24.10
C THR A 135 5.78 25.03 -23.98
N GLN A 136 5.85 25.83 -22.93
CA GLN A 136 7.04 26.58 -22.54
C GLN A 136 7.46 26.15 -21.14
N GLN A 137 8.64 25.56 -21.03
CA GLN A 137 9.22 25.25 -19.72
C GLN A 137 9.68 26.54 -19.03
N LEU A 138 9.22 26.74 -17.80
CA LEU A 138 9.52 27.92 -16.99
C LEU A 138 10.56 27.62 -15.91
N ALA A 139 10.45 26.46 -15.26
CA ALA A 139 11.38 26.01 -14.23
C ALA A 139 11.43 24.49 -14.18
N VAL A 140 12.52 23.95 -13.62
CA VAL A 140 12.71 22.51 -13.46
C VAL A 140 13.28 22.22 -12.08
N VAL A 141 12.74 21.19 -11.44
CA VAL A 141 13.29 20.55 -10.26
C VAL A 141 13.62 19.10 -10.63
N ARG A 142 14.86 18.68 -10.38
CA ARG A 142 15.33 17.31 -10.61
C ARG A 142 15.50 16.62 -9.26
N ILE A 143 14.75 15.54 -9.04
CA ILE A 143 14.85 14.70 -7.84
C ILE A 143 15.65 13.45 -8.20
N PRO A 144 16.89 13.31 -7.71
CA PRO A 144 17.74 12.17 -8.06
C PRO A 144 17.18 10.86 -7.48
N LYS A 145 17.40 9.75 -8.19
CA LYS A 145 16.90 8.42 -7.79
C LYS A 145 17.28 8.08 -6.35
N GLU A 146 18.49 8.42 -5.92
CA GLU A 146 19.02 8.12 -4.58
C GLU A 146 18.14 8.68 -3.46
N ALA A 147 17.54 9.87 -3.66
CA ALA A 147 16.64 10.47 -2.68
C ALA A 147 15.33 9.68 -2.53
N LEU A 148 14.89 9.01 -3.59
CA LEU A 148 13.64 8.27 -3.68
C LEU A 148 13.76 6.82 -3.18
N LEU A 149 14.98 6.28 -3.09
CA LEU A 149 15.23 4.89 -2.63
C LEU A 149 14.86 4.65 -1.16
N THR A 150 14.79 5.71 -0.36
CA THR A 150 14.37 5.62 1.05
C THR A 150 12.91 5.19 1.22
N GLY A 151 12.10 5.30 0.16
CA GLY A 151 10.65 5.11 0.23
C GLY A 151 9.92 6.19 1.02
N ALA A 152 10.61 7.27 1.42
CA ALA A 152 10.02 8.44 2.05
C ALA A 152 9.63 9.49 0.99
N PRO A 153 8.57 10.29 1.22
CA PRO A 153 8.23 11.40 0.33
C PRO A 153 9.35 12.44 0.28
N VAL A 154 9.77 12.83 -0.92
CA VAL A 154 10.78 13.86 -1.16
C VAL A 154 10.08 15.19 -1.50
N PRO A 155 10.28 16.26 -0.71
CA PRO A 155 9.64 17.54 -0.98
C PRO A 155 10.28 18.29 -2.15
N PHE A 156 9.48 19.08 -2.86
CA PHE A 156 9.92 20.02 -3.89
C PHE A 156 9.16 21.35 -3.81
N MET A 157 9.76 22.39 -4.38
CA MET A 157 9.16 23.72 -4.47
C MET A 157 9.61 24.42 -5.76
N PHE A 158 8.66 25.03 -6.46
CA PHE A 158 8.91 26.07 -7.46
C PHE A 158 8.72 27.45 -6.81
N PRO A 159 9.71 28.36 -6.89
CA PRO A 159 9.60 29.68 -6.30
C PRO A 159 8.57 30.55 -7.05
N PRO A 160 7.98 31.57 -6.37
CA PRO A 160 6.92 32.40 -6.95
C PRO A 160 7.38 33.28 -8.13
N THR A 161 8.64 33.70 -8.17
CA THR A 161 9.14 34.66 -9.17
C THR A 161 9.64 33.99 -10.45
N LEU A 162 8.73 33.37 -11.21
CA LEU A 162 9.04 32.78 -12.53
C LEU A 162 9.11 33.80 -13.68
N GLY A 163 8.93 35.10 -13.41
CA GLY A 163 9.14 36.18 -14.39
C GLY A 163 8.12 36.25 -15.54
N VAL A 164 7.05 35.45 -15.50
CA VAL A 164 6.01 35.36 -16.53
C VAL A 164 4.63 35.47 -15.88
N SER A 165 3.63 36.02 -16.59
CA SER A 165 2.24 36.03 -16.11
C SER A 165 1.67 34.61 -16.17
N LEU A 166 1.50 33.97 -15.01
CA LEU A 166 1.07 32.58 -14.88
C LEU A 166 -0.46 32.41 -14.81
N THR A 167 -1.23 33.42 -15.22
CA THR A 167 -2.68 33.38 -15.09
C THR A 167 -3.32 32.47 -16.13
N THR A 168 -4.17 31.54 -15.68
CA THR A 168 -4.98 30.69 -16.56
C THR A 168 -5.98 31.56 -17.33
N ALA A 169 -5.93 31.48 -18.65
CA ALA A 169 -6.77 32.26 -19.56
C ALA A 169 -7.34 31.35 -20.65
N VAL A 170 -8.66 31.26 -20.73
CA VAL A 170 -9.37 30.43 -21.72
C VAL A 170 -10.31 31.32 -22.52
N ASN A 171 -10.19 31.30 -23.84
CA ASN A 171 -11.15 31.89 -24.77
C ASN A 171 -11.40 30.95 -25.96
N SER A 172 -12.21 31.39 -26.93
CA SER A 172 -12.57 30.59 -28.12
C SER A 172 -11.41 30.28 -29.08
N TYR A 173 -10.26 30.93 -28.93
CA TYR A 173 -9.12 30.83 -29.84
C TYR A 173 -7.86 30.26 -29.20
N LEU A 174 -7.66 30.51 -27.91
CA LEU A 174 -6.47 30.16 -27.14
C LEU A 174 -6.85 29.79 -25.70
N SER A 175 -6.23 28.73 -25.18
CA SER A 175 -6.23 28.42 -23.75
C SER A 175 -4.81 28.34 -23.23
N VAL A 176 -4.48 29.20 -22.29
CA VAL A 176 -3.20 29.21 -21.59
C VAL A 176 -3.44 28.69 -20.18
N GLN A 177 -2.74 27.61 -19.81
CA GLN A 177 -2.85 27.01 -18.47
C GLN A 177 -1.46 26.55 -17.98
N PRO A 178 -1.06 26.91 -16.77
CA PRO A 178 0.11 26.32 -16.12
C PRO A 178 -0.09 24.82 -15.85
N GLN A 179 0.98 24.05 -15.99
CA GLN A 179 0.97 22.61 -15.79
C GLN A 179 2.24 22.20 -15.05
N LEU A 180 2.13 21.18 -14.22
CA LEU A 180 3.27 20.45 -13.70
C LEU A 180 3.48 19.19 -14.55
N ALA A 181 4.51 19.19 -15.38
CA ALA A 181 4.94 18.01 -16.11
C ALA A 181 5.86 17.18 -15.21
N VAL A 182 5.56 15.90 -15.09
CA VAL A 182 6.35 14.91 -14.35
C VAL A 182 6.90 13.92 -15.35
N SER A 183 8.22 13.75 -15.39
CA SER A 183 8.87 12.75 -16.22
C SER A 183 9.87 11.91 -15.45
N LEU A 184 10.13 10.71 -15.96
CA LEU A 184 11.20 9.84 -15.49
C LEU A 184 12.36 9.96 -16.47
N ASP A 185 13.55 10.33 -15.98
CA ASP A 185 14.76 10.38 -16.80
C ASP A 185 15.33 8.96 -16.91
N VAL A 186 15.16 8.33 -18.06
CA VAL A 186 15.53 6.94 -18.31
C VAL A 186 16.72 6.88 -19.28
N PRO A 187 17.89 6.36 -18.83
CA PRO A 187 19.06 6.25 -19.70
C PRO A 187 18.76 5.47 -20.98
N TRP A 188 19.12 6.07 -22.12
CA TRP A 188 19.04 5.44 -23.45
C TRP A 188 17.63 5.04 -23.89
N ALA A 189 16.59 5.62 -23.30
CA ALA A 189 15.19 5.37 -23.65
C ALA A 189 14.40 6.69 -23.80
N PHE A 190 13.11 6.56 -24.11
CA PHE A 190 12.19 7.68 -24.09
C PHE A 190 11.75 7.95 -22.65
N ASP A 191 11.84 9.20 -22.21
CA ASP A 191 11.38 9.63 -20.89
C ASP A 191 9.85 9.63 -20.83
N PRO A 192 9.22 8.67 -20.12
CA PRO A 192 7.79 8.74 -19.96
C PRO A 192 7.41 9.98 -19.16
N SER A 193 6.30 10.60 -19.54
CA SER A 193 5.82 11.82 -18.88
C SER A 193 4.30 11.85 -18.77
N PHE A 194 3.82 12.55 -17.75
CA PHE A 194 2.42 12.96 -17.62
C PHE A 194 2.35 14.38 -17.06
N SER A 195 1.20 15.04 -17.22
CA SER A 195 1.03 16.43 -16.79
C SER A 195 -0.16 16.59 -15.87
N VAL A 196 0.00 17.46 -14.88
CA VAL A 196 -1.02 17.83 -13.91
C VAL A 196 -1.41 19.29 -14.16
N PRO A 197 -2.68 19.58 -14.52
CA PRO A 197 -3.12 20.96 -14.75
C PRO A 197 -3.13 21.75 -13.44
N LEU A 198 -2.73 23.01 -13.51
CA LEU A 198 -2.74 23.95 -12.41
C LEU A 198 -3.53 25.21 -12.81
N ASP A 199 -4.10 25.87 -11.81
CA ASP A 199 -4.87 27.09 -11.99
C ASP A 199 -4.12 28.28 -11.39
N GLY A 200 -3.53 29.09 -12.26
CA GLY A 200 -2.91 30.34 -11.86
C GLY A 200 -3.92 31.49 -11.90
N TYR A 201 -3.99 32.27 -10.83
CA TYR A 201 -4.94 33.38 -10.71
C TYR A 201 -4.26 34.74 -10.88
N PRO A 202 -4.96 35.80 -11.33
CA PRO A 202 -4.37 37.13 -11.45
C PRO A 202 -4.12 37.76 -10.06
N PRO A 203 -3.14 38.67 -9.93
CA PRO A 203 -2.87 39.38 -8.66
C PRO A 203 -4.13 40.03 -8.07
N GLY A 204 -4.29 39.94 -6.75
CA GLY A 204 -5.45 40.47 -6.02
C GLY A 204 -6.68 39.54 -6.00
N SER A 205 -6.59 38.36 -6.60
CA SER A 205 -7.62 37.31 -6.51
C SER A 205 -7.76 36.77 -5.10
N GLN A 206 -8.95 36.25 -4.76
CA GLN A 206 -9.22 35.61 -3.48
C GLN A 206 -9.36 34.10 -3.68
N LEU A 207 -8.53 33.32 -3.02
CA LEU A 207 -8.59 31.87 -3.08
C LEU A 207 -9.06 31.31 -1.73
N HIS A 208 -10.13 30.53 -1.76
CA HIS A 208 -10.65 29.85 -0.58
C HIS A 208 -10.00 28.49 -0.43
N GLU A 209 -9.60 28.13 0.79
CA GLU A 209 -9.16 26.77 1.07
C GLU A 209 -10.36 25.84 1.04
N VAL A 210 -10.31 24.83 0.17
CA VAL A 210 -11.20 23.69 0.29
C VAL A 210 -10.59 22.83 1.39
N ALA A 211 -11.33 22.63 2.49
CA ALA A 211 -10.88 21.85 3.63
C ALA A 211 -10.25 20.55 3.13
N ALA A 212 -8.96 20.39 3.37
CA ALA A 212 -8.28 19.14 3.08
C ALA A 212 -9.00 18.04 3.89
N LEU A 213 -9.40 16.96 3.23
CA LEU A 213 -9.59 15.70 3.93
C LEU A 213 -8.22 15.29 4.49
N GLY A 214 -7.87 15.73 5.69
CA GLY A 214 -6.60 15.42 6.36
C GLY A 214 -5.43 16.33 5.96
N SER A 215 -4.69 16.79 6.97
CA SER A 215 -3.66 17.80 6.90
C SER A 215 -2.25 17.19 6.85
N ASP A 216 -1.94 16.39 5.81
CA ASP A 216 -0.60 16.28 5.20
C ASP A 216 -0.68 15.59 3.82
N PRO A 217 -0.55 16.31 2.69
CA PRO A 217 -0.81 15.75 1.37
C PRO A 217 0.17 14.61 0.98
N ALA A 218 1.33 14.49 1.63
CA ALA A 218 2.34 13.47 1.34
C ALA A 218 2.11 12.13 2.07
N PHE A 219 1.36 12.12 3.18
CA PHE A 219 1.25 10.98 4.11
C PHE A 219 -0.17 10.39 4.20
N ASP A 220 -1.19 11.10 3.69
CA ASP A 220 -2.59 10.78 3.96
C ASP A 220 -3.30 9.91 2.93
N ARG A 221 -2.81 9.68 1.70
CA ARG A 221 -3.64 8.96 0.70
C ARG A 221 -3.85 7.49 1.08
N LEU A 222 -2.77 6.73 1.28
CA LEU A 222 -2.88 5.32 1.66
C LEU A 222 -3.43 5.15 3.07
N GLN A 223 -3.14 6.06 3.99
CA GLN A 223 -3.79 6.05 5.31
C GLN A 223 -5.29 6.33 5.21
N ARG A 224 -5.73 7.25 4.34
CA ARG A 224 -7.16 7.47 4.05
C ARG A 224 -7.79 6.25 3.40
N VAL A 225 -7.16 5.68 2.38
CA VAL A 225 -7.62 4.43 1.74
C VAL A 225 -7.71 3.31 2.79
N ALA A 226 -6.69 3.15 3.63
CA ALA A 226 -6.67 2.17 4.71
C ALA A 226 -7.78 2.42 5.75
N ALA A 227 -7.97 3.67 6.18
CA ALA A 227 -8.99 4.05 7.15
C ALA A 227 -10.42 3.89 6.61
N GLU A 228 -10.65 4.26 5.35
CA GLU A 228 -11.92 4.07 4.66
C GLU A 228 -12.19 2.59 4.39
N THR A 229 -11.18 1.83 3.96
CA THR A 229 -11.25 0.38 3.79
C THR A 229 -11.58 -0.30 5.12
N ALA A 230 -10.89 0.05 6.20
CA ALA A 230 -11.16 -0.44 7.55
C ALA A 230 -12.59 -0.10 8.00
N ARG A 231 -13.05 1.14 7.79
CA ARG A 231 -14.42 1.56 8.11
C ARG A 231 -15.46 0.77 7.31
N ALA A 232 -15.21 0.51 6.03
CA ALA A 232 -16.13 -0.22 5.16
C ALA A 232 -16.21 -1.72 5.47
N THR A 233 -15.12 -2.32 5.96
CA THR A 233 -15.00 -3.78 6.19
C THR A 233 -15.08 -4.19 7.67
N GLY A 234 -14.94 -3.24 8.60
CA GLY A 234 -14.82 -3.52 10.04
C GLY A 234 -13.45 -4.06 10.46
N LEU A 235 -12.45 -4.04 9.56
CA LEU A 235 -11.09 -4.51 9.83
C LEU A 235 -10.24 -3.46 10.55
N THR A 236 -9.07 -3.86 11.05
CA THR A 236 -8.14 -2.95 11.73
C THR A 236 -7.21 -2.31 10.71
N VAL A 237 -6.95 -1.01 10.85
CA VAL A 237 -5.99 -0.27 10.03
C VAL A 237 -4.58 -0.81 10.27
N GLY A 238 -3.88 -1.16 9.19
CA GLY A 238 -2.49 -1.60 9.24
C GLY A 238 -1.48 -0.47 9.22
N ARG A 239 -0.20 -0.81 9.32
CA ARG A 239 0.90 0.13 9.08
C ARG A 239 1.41 -0.06 7.65
N SER A 240 1.52 1.04 6.90
CA SER A 240 2.05 1.05 5.54
C SER A 240 3.30 0.16 5.41
N PRO A 241 3.38 -0.75 4.42
CA PRO A 241 2.48 -0.91 3.27
C PRO A 241 1.20 -1.72 3.52
N CYS A 242 0.96 -2.21 4.74
CA CYS A 242 -0.28 -2.88 5.10
C CYS A 242 -1.42 -1.86 5.25
N LEU A 243 -2.50 -2.06 4.48
CA LEU A 243 -3.70 -1.24 4.52
C LEU A 243 -4.61 -1.67 5.66
N VAL A 244 -5.01 -2.93 5.67
CA VAL A 244 -5.89 -3.50 6.69
C VAL A 244 -5.46 -4.90 7.08
N MET A 245 -5.75 -5.27 8.32
CA MET A 245 -5.48 -6.59 8.87
C MET A 245 -6.66 -7.08 9.72
N GLY A 246 -6.76 -8.40 9.84
CA GLY A 246 -7.78 -9.05 10.64
C GLY A 246 -7.49 -10.53 10.86
N SER A 247 -8.47 -11.22 11.43
CA SER A 247 -8.41 -12.65 11.66
C SER A 247 -9.77 -13.30 11.42
N ALA A 248 -9.75 -14.53 10.94
CA ALA A 248 -10.92 -15.40 10.84
C ALA A 248 -10.55 -16.78 11.40
N GLY A 249 -11.05 -17.09 12.60
CA GLY A 249 -10.64 -18.29 13.32
C GLY A 249 -9.12 -18.32 13.52
N MET A 250 -8.46 -19.36 13.01
CA MET A 250 -7.01 -19.53 13.13
C MET A 250 -6.18 -18.74 12.11
N VAL A 251 -6.83 -18.18 11.10
CA VAL A 251 -6.16 -17.52 9.97
C VAL A 251 -6.08 -16.04 10.25
N ARG A 252 -4.85 -15.53 10.36
CA ARG A 252 -4.57 -14.08 10.36
C ARG A 252 -4.38 -13.65 8.92
N PHE A 253 -4.91 -12.50 8.54
CA PHE A 253 -4.74 -12.00 7.19
C PHE A 253 -4.46 -10.50 7.17
N ALA A 254 -3.79 -10.07 6.12
CA ALA A 254 -3.46 -8.69 5.88
C ALA A 254 -3.53 -8.37 4.38
N VAL A 255 -3.96 -7.15 4.08
CA VAL A 255 -4.03 -6.60 2.74
C VAL A 255 -2.95 -5.54 2.60
N TYR A 256 -2.12 -5.67 1.57
CA TYR A 256 -1.00 -4.77 1.27
C TYR A 256 -1.23 -4.09 -0.08
N ASP A 257 -0.88 -2.80 -0.16
CA ASP A 257 -0.67 -2.13 -1.44
C ASP A 257 0.63 -2.67 -2.05
N SER A 258 0.54 -3.23 -3.25
CA SER A 258 1.67 -3.89 -3.93
C SER A 258 1.63 -3.58 -5.44
N PRO A 259 1.90 -2.33 -5.83
CA PRO A 259 2.00 -1.95 -7.23
C PRO A 259 3.22 -2.61 -7.86
N ARG A 260 3.04 -3.20 -9.04
CA ARG A 260 4.13 -3.74 -9.87
C ARG A 260 3.79 -3.43 -11.31
N GLY A 261 4.80 -3.15 -12.11
CA GLY A 261 4.57 -3.10 -13.54
C GLY A 261 3.88 -1.82 -14.04
N GLY A 262 3.85 -0.75 -13.22
CA GLY A 262 2.96 0.41 -13.43
C GLY A 262 1.47 0.12 -13.19
N ARG A 263 1.11 -1.09 -12.75
CA ARG A 263 -0.26 -1.51 -12.46
C ARG A 263 -0.54 -1.43 -10.96
N VAL A 264 -1.78 -1.09 -10.61
CA VAL A 264 -2.27 -1.13 -9.23
C VAL A 264 -2.43 -2.60 -8.85
N GLY A 265 -1.75 -3.02 -7.80
CA GLY A 265 -1.82 -4.38 -7.29
C GLY A 265 -2.06 -4.39 -5.80
N ALA A 266 -2.75 -5.41 -5.33
CA ALA A 266 -2.90 -5.69 -3.92
C ALA A 266 -2.49 -7.13 -3.62
N VAL A 267 -1.90 -7.33 -2.45
CA VAL A 267 -1.57 -8.66 -1.93
C VAL A 267 -2.45 -8.94 -0.72
N GLY A 268 -3.17 -10.06 -0.76
CA GLY A 268 -3.75 -10.68 0.42
C GLY A 268 -2.76 -11.73 0.95
N SER A 269 -2.25 -11.53 2.16
CA SER A 269 -1.44 -12.54 2.86
C SER A 269 -2.27 -13.16 3.98
N PHE A 270 -2.11 -14.46 4.15
CA PHE A 270 -2.83 -15.28 5.12
C PHE A 270 -1.80 -16.11 5.88
N ALA A 271 -1.60 -15.81 7.15
CA ALA A 271 -0.79 -16.61 8.05
C ALA A 271 -1.69 -17.53 8.86
N PHE A 272 -1.34 -18.80 8.93
CA PHE A 272 -2.04 -19.82 9.72
C PHE A 272 -1.05 -20.75 10.40
N PRO A 273 -1.48 -21.54 11.40
CA PRO A 273 -0.61 -22.53 12.03
C PRO A 273 -0.02 -23.49 11.01
N ASP A 274 1.21 -23.94 11.26
CA ASP A 274 1.88 -24.93 10.41
C ASP A 274 1.04 -26.20 10.31
N LEU A 275 0.65 -26.53 9.08
CA LEU A 275 -0.18 -27.68 8.77
C LEU A 275 0.63 -28.98 8.71
N ASP A 276 1.96 -28.94 8.65
CA ASP A 276 2.81 -30.13 8.53
C ASP A 276 2.35 -31.08 7.41
N LEU A 277 1.91 -30.51 6.27
CA LEU A 277 1.53 -31.28 5.09
C LEU A 277 2.72 -31.51 4.15
N GLY A 278 3.83 -30.80 4.38
CA GLY A 278 5.01 -30.82 3.52
C GLY A 278 4.64 -30.27 2.15
N ILE A 279 4.00 -29.10 2.13
CA ILE A 279 3.55 -28.44 0.90
C ILE A 279 4.78 -28.04 0.07
N ASP A 280 4.83 -28.56 -1.16
CA ASP A 280 5.75 -28.14 -2.20
C ASP A 280 4.93 -27.47 -3.30
N PHE A 281 5.00 -26.13 -3.34
CA PHE A 281 4.25 -25.30 -4.28
C PHE A 281 5.19 -24.36 -5.03
N HIS A 282 5.19 -24.47 -6.36
CA HIS A 282 6.00 -23.62 -7.22
C HIS A 282 5.35 -23.45 -8.61
N PRO A 283 5.74 -22.42 -9.39
CA PRO A 283 5.35 -22.32 -10.79
C PRO A 283 5.81 -23.54 -11.61
N VAL A 284 5.10 -23.88 -12.68
CA VAL A 284 5.48 -24.98 -13.58
C VAL A 284 6.76 -24.62 -14.32
N GLY A 285 7.82 -25.40 -14.13
CA GLY A 285 9.05 -25.33 -14.91
C GLY A 285 8.98 -26.10 -16.24
N LEU A 286 9.93 -25.84 -17.15
CA LEU A 286 10.04 -26.44 -18.49
C LEU A 286 10.10 -27.98 -18.52
N LEU A 287 10.50 -28.63 -17.41
CA LEU A 287 10.71 -30.09 -17.33
C LEU A 287 9.74 -30.80 -16.36
N GLU A 288 8.82 -30.08 -15.73
CA GLU A 288 8.00 -30.60 -14.63
C GLU A 288 6.63 -31.11 -15.07
N GLY A 289 6.16 -30.71 -16.27
CA GLY A 289 4.85 -31.10 -16.82
C GLY A 289 4.64 -32.60 -17.06
N PHE A 290 5.61 -33.45 -16.72
CA PHE A 290 5.57 -34.89 -16.98
C PHE A 290 5.81 -35.77 -15.75
N ARG A 291 6.02 -35.22 -14.55
CA ARG A 291 6.38 -36.02 -13.37
C ARG A 291 5.54 -35.67 -12.15
N GLY A 292 4.63 -36.57 -11.80
CA GLY A 292 3.95 -36.61 -10.51
C GLY A 292 2.48 -36.17 -10.55
N GLU A 293 1.69 -36.73 -9.63
CA GLU A 293 0.27 -36.45 -9.48
C GLU A 293 0.06 -35.09 -8.76
N ASN A 294 -0.42 -34.08 -9.48
CA ASN A 294 -0.70 -32.73 -8.95
C ASN A 294 -1.94 -32.73 -8.04
N LEU A 295 -1.94 -31.89 -6.99
CA LEU A 295 -3.08 -31.70 -6.08
C LEU A 295 -3.93 -30.47 -6.43
N LEU A 296 -3.52 -29.69 -7.44
CA LEU A 296 -4.24 -28.51 -7.87
C LEU A 296 -5.53 -28.83 -8.63
N PRO A 297 -6.51 -27.91 -8.62
CA PRO A 297 -7.62 -27.97 -9.55
C PRO A 297 -7.14 -27.74 -11.00
N PRO A 298 -7.83 -28.30 -12.02
CA PRO A 298 -7.39 -28.26 -13.43
C PRO A 298 -7.07 -26.86 -13.99
N ALA A 299 -7.71 -25.82 -13.46
CA ALA A 299 -7.48 -24.46 -13.90
C ALA A 299 -6.12 -23.87 -13.44
N LEU A 300 -5.57 -24.36 -12.32
CA LEU A 300 -4.28 -23.91 -11.78
C LEU A 300 -3.11 -24.82 -12.18
N GLU A 301 -3.38 -26.09 -12.50
CA GLU A 301 -2.35 -27.09 -12.90
C GLU A 301 -1.49 -26.66 -14.09
N ARG A 302 -1.98 -25.75 -14.94
CA ARG A 302 -1.23 -25.21 -16.09
C ARG A 302 -0.15 -24.21 -15.69
N ARG A 303 -0.27 -23.60 -14.52
CA ARG A 303 0.58 -22.49 -14.05
C ARG A 303 1.45 -22.89 -12.86
N TYR A 304 0.94 -23.76 -12.00
CA TYR A 304 1.61 -24.17 -10.77
C TYR A 304 1.64 -25.69 -10.60
N VAL A 305 2.53 -26.15 -9.74
CA VAL A 305 2.59 -27.52 -9.22
C VAL A 305 2.33 -27.43 -7.72
N LEU A 306 1.45 -28.31 -7.21
CA LEU A 306 1.28 -28.53 -5.77
C LEU A 306 1.43 -30.00 -5.45
N ARG A 307 2.32 -30.28 -4.51
CA ARG A 307 2.50 -31.61 -3.91
C ARG A 307 2.46 -31.47 -2.39
N ALA A 308 2.15 -32.59 -1.74
CA ALA A 308 2.23 -32.73 -0.30
C ALA A 308 3.06 -33.99 -0.02
N ALA A 309 4.02 -33.91 0.90
CA ALA A 309 4.86 -35.04 1.29
C ALA A 309 4.21 -35.91 2.38
N GLN A 310 3.15 -35.40 3.03
CA GLN A 310 2.51 -36.05 4.16
C GLN A 310 1.76 -37.33 3.77
N GLN A 311 1.98 -38.41 4.52
CA GLN A 311 1.44 -39.75 4.21
C GLN A 311 0.17 -40.10 5.00
N HIS A 312 -0.11 -39.37 6.09
CA HIS A 312 -1.20 -39.71 7.01
C HIS A 312 -2.57 -39.13 6.61
N VAL A 313 -2.61 -38.22 5.64
CA VAL A 313 -3.87 -37.68 5.10
C VAL A 313 -4.14 -38.33 3.74
N PRO A 314 -5.26 -39.05 3.58
CA PRO A 314 -5.68 -39.58 2.29
C PRO A 314 -5.64 -38.55 1.17
N ARG A 315 -5.06 -38.92 0.03
CA ARG A 315 -4.91 -38.04 -1.15
C ARG A 315 -6.22 -37.36 -1.56
N ALA A 316 -7.33 -38.09 -1.57
CA ALA A 316 -8.63 -37.55 -1.96
C ALA A 316 -9.09 -36.37 -1.05
N GLN A 317 -8.71 -36.38 0.23
CA GLN A 317 -9.01 -35.30 1.16
C GLN A 317 -8.07 -34.11 0.96
N LEU A 318 -6.79 -34.35 0.66
CA LEU A 318 -5.87 -33.27 0.26
C LEU A 318 -6.35 -32.59 -1.03
N GLN A 319 -6.81 -33.36 -2.02
CA GLN A 319 -7.42 -32.82 -3.23
C GLN A 319 -8.67 -32.01 -2.91
N SER A 320 -9.55 -32.49 -2.02
CA SER A 320 -10.74 -31.75 -1.59
C SER A 320 -10.37 -30.46 -0.83
N LEU A 321 -9.35 -30.50 0.04
CA LEU A 321 -8.83 -29.34 0.75
C LEU A 321 -8.35 -28.30 -0.25
N PHE A 322 -7.43 -28.68 -1.14
CA PHE A 322 -6.82 -27.75 -2.08
C PHE A 322 -7.79 -27.24 -3.13
N ALA A 323 -8.74 -28.06 -3.58
CA ALA A 323 -9.85 -27.61 -4.42
C ALA A 323 -10.70 -26.54 -3.70
N SER A 324 -10.99 -26.71 -2.41
CA SER A 324 -11.77 -25.75 -1.63
C SER A 324 -11.00 -24.43 -1.40
N VAL A 325 -9.77 -24.51 -0.90
CA VAL A 325 -9.00 -23.30 -0.52
C VAL A 325 -8.51 -22.52 -1.73
N LEU A 326 -8.31 -23.17 -2.89
CA LEU A 326 -7.84 -22.54 -4.12
C LEU A 326 -8.95 -22.24 -5.14
N ALA A 327 -10.21 -22.62 -4.87
CA ALA A 327 -11.33 -22.33 -5.77
C ALA A 327 -11.47 -20.83 -6.02
N GLY A 328 -11.59 -20.40 -7.28
CA GLY A 328 -11.77 -18.99 -7.62
C GLY A 328 -10.47 -18.18 -7.60
N LEU A 329 -9.30 -18.84 -7.51
CA LEU A 329 -7.99 -18.17 -7.53
C LEU A 329 -7.32 -18.17 -8.91
N GLU A 330 -8.02 -18.61 -9.96
CA GLU A 330 -7.48 -18.82 -11.30
C GLU A 330 -7.00 -17.52 -11.97
N ASP A 331 -7.71 -16.41 -11.71
CA ASP A 331 -7.47 -15.10 -12.31
C ASP A 331 -6.39 -14.29 -11.56
N HIS A 332 -5.84 -14.81 -10.46
CA HIS A 332 -4.80 -14.11 -9.71
C HIS A 332 -3.47 -14.09 -10.47
N VAL A 333 -2.73 -12.99 -10.31
CA VAL A 333 -1.45 -12.76 -11.00
C VAL A 333 -0.37 -13.68 -10.46
N GLU A 334 -0.24 -13.74 -9.15
CA GLU A 334 0.75 -14.54 -8.44
C GLU A 334 0.06 -15.22 -7.25
N LEU A 335 0.41 -16.49 -7.03
CA LEU A 335 0.01 -17.28 -5.88
C LEU A 335 1.27 -17.83 -5.24
N HIS A 336 1.29 -17.87 -3.92
CA HIS A 336 2.30 -18.55 -3.12
C HIS A 336 1.60 -19.30 -1.99
N LEU A 337 1.99 -20.53 -1.73
CA LEU A 337 1.40 -21.37 -0.70
C LEU A 337 2.51 -22.18 -0.01
N THR A 338 2.47 -22.22 1.31
CA THR A 338 3.33 -23.06 2.16
C THR A 338 2.47 -23.71 3.24
N ASP A 339 3.10 -24.50 4.12
CA ASP A 339 2.39 -25.10 5.25
C ASP A 339 1.85 -24.09 6.29
N HIS A 340 2.27 -22.82 6.25
CA HIS A 340 1.85 -21.81 7.24
C HIS A 340 1.48 -20.45 6.66
N ASP A 341 1.55 -20.28 5.33
CA ASP A 341 1.26 -19.02 4.66
C ASP A 341 0.63 -19.25 3.28
N LEU A 342 -0.35 -18.41 2.93
CA LEU A 342 -0.85 -18.24 1.57
C LEU A 342 -0.73 -16.76 1.20
N GLN A 343 -0.23 -16.48 0.00
CA GLN A 343 -0.26 -15.13 -0.57
C GLN A 343 -0.93 -15.16 -1.93
N LEU A 344 -1.83 -14.21 -2.15
CA LEU A 344 -2.47 -13.98 -3.42
C LEU A 344 -2.26 -12.54 -3.83
N ARG A 345 -1.79 -12.35 -5.06
CA ARG A 345 -1.67 -11.03 -5.67
C ARG A 345 -2.71 -10.88 -6.77
N THR A 346 -3.41 -9.75 -6.73
CA THR A 346 -4.38 -9.37 -7.77
C THR A 346 -4.07 -7.97 -8.28
N GLU A 347 -4.52 -7.69 -9.50
CA GLU A 347 -4.62 -6.33 -10.00
C GLU A 347 -5.90 -5.69 -9.49
N ILE A 348 -5.82 -4.42 -9.09
CA ILE A 348 -6.97 -3.64 -8.66
C ILE A 348 -7.33 -2.68 -9.79
N ALA A 349 -8.61 -2.68 -10.20
CA ALA A 349 -9.06 -1.91 -11.35
C ALA A 349 -8.87 -0.40 -11.17
N GLN A 350 -9.10 0.12 -9.95
CA GLN A 350 -8.92 1.52 -9.62
C GLN A 350 -8.31 1.69 -8.24
N ASP A 351 -7.48 2.71 -8.11
CA ASP A 351 -6.67 2.98 -6.92
C ASP A 351 -7.46 3.78 -5.86
N ASP A 352 -8.59 3.22 -5.42
CA ASP A 352 -9.52 3.86 -4.49
C ASP A 352 -9.98 2.93 -3.35
N ALA A 353 -10.53 3.53 -2.28
CA ALA A 353 -10.98 2.79 -1.11
C ALA A 353 -12.09 1.79 -1.39
N ARG A 354 -12.93 2.00 -2.41
CA ARG A 354 -14.03 1.09 -2.75
C ARG A 354 -13.48 -0.23 -3.29
N HIS A 355 -12.51 -0.17 -4.19
CA HIS A 355 -11.90 -1.38 -4.77
C HIS A 355 -11.02 -2.10 -3.75
N PHE A 356 -10.28 -1.37 -2.91
CA PHE A 356 -9.54 -1.98 -1.79
C PHE A 356 -10.47 -2.61 -0.74
N ALA A 357 -11.63 -2.00 -0.44
CA ALA A 357 -12.64 -2.60 0.43
C ALA A 357 -13.24 -3.88 -0.14
N ALA A 358 -13.56 -3.91 -1.44
CA ALA A 358 -14.04 -5.11 -2.11
C ALA A 358 -13.00 -6.25 -2.04
N PHE A 359 -11.73 -5.93 -2.32
CA PHE A 359 -10.64 -6.90 -2.22
C PHE A 359 -10.42 -7.38 -0.78
N ALA A 360 -10.43 -6.47 0.21
CA ALA A 360 -10.29 -6.81 1.62
C ALA A 360 -11.42 -7.70 2.13
N GLN A 361 -12.66 -7.48 1.66
CA GLN A 361 -13.78 -8.38 1.97
C GLN A 361 -13.56 -9.77 1.36
N ALA A 362 -13.10 -9.85 0.11
CA ALA A 362 -12.78 -11.13 -0.52
C ALA A 362 -11.66 -11.88 0.22
N VAL A 363 -10.64 -11.16 0.70
CA VAL A 363 -9.58 -11.70 1.56
C VAL A 363 -10.17 -12.19 2.89
N HIS A 364 -11.06 -11.43 3.53
CA HIS A 364 -11.69 -11.87 4.78
C HIS A 364 -12.54 -13.15 4.59
N GLU A 365 -13.33 -13.23 3.52
CA GLU A 365 -14.11 -14.44 3.22
C GLU A 365 -13.21 -15.64 2.88
N ARG A 366 -12.09 -15.42 2.18
CA ARG A 366 -11.08 -16.46 1.95
C ARG A 366 -10.47 -16.98 3.25
N ALA A 367 -10.21 -16.09 4.22
CA ALA A 367 -9.68 -16.48 5.52
C ALA A 367 -10.67 -17.38 6.29
N LYS A 368 -11.98 -17.12 6.19
CA LYS A 368 -13.02 -18.00 6.75
C LYS A 368 -13.05 -19.37 6.06
N LEU A 369 -12.90 -19.40 4.73
CA LEU A 369 -12.85 -20.65 3.97
C LEU A 369 -11.62 -21.49 4.36
N LEU A 370 -10.45 -20.85 4.52
CA LEU A 370 -9.23 -21.50 5.00
C LEU A 370 -9.43 -22.11 6.39
N ASP A 371 -9.92 -21.34 7.36
CA ASP A 371 -10.20 -21.85 8.72
C ASP A 371 -11.19 -23.03 8.70
N ALA A 372 -12.29 -22.91 7.94
CA ALA A 372 -13.27 -23.98 7.82
C ALA A 372 -12.68 -25.24 7.18
N ALA A 373 -11.85 -25.09 6.14
CA ALA A 373 -11.25 -26.22 5.43
C ALA A 373 -10.18 -26.94 6.29
N PHE A 374 -9.36 -26.20 7.03
CA PHE A 374 -8.37 -26.79 7.93
C PHE A 374 -9.02 -27.57 9.09
N ARG A 375 -10.16 -27.10 9.61
CA ARG A 375 -10.93 -27.83 10.64
C ARG A 375 -11.58 -29.13 10.12
N GLN A 376 -11.74 -29.28 8.80
CA GLN A 376 -12.34 -30.46 8.19
C GLN A 376 -11.33 -31.57 7.87
N LEU A 377 -10.03 -31.30 8.02
CA LEU A 377 -9.02 -32.34 7.92
C LEU A 377 -9.30 -33.44 8.97
N PRO A 378 -9.13 -34.73 8.64
CA PRO A 378 -9.49 -35.80 9.56
C PRO A 378 -8.38 -36.04 10.59
N PHE A 379 -8.71 -36.68 11.70
CA PHE A 379 -7.69 -37.30 12.55
C PHE A 379 -7.00 -38.45 11.82
N PRO A 380 -5.69 -38.67 12.06
CA PRO A 380 -5.01 -39.90 11.64
C PRO A 380 -5.75 -41.11 12.19
N VAL A 381 -5.91 -42.15 11.38
CA VAL A 381 -6.66 -43.37 11.75
C VAL A 381 -6.14 -43.99 13.05
N GLU A 382 -4.81 -43.94 13.23
CA GLU A 382 -4.10 -44.41 14.42
C GLU A 382 -4.49 -43.67 15.71
N LEU A 383 -4.99 -42.44 15.58
CA LEU A 383 -5.30 -41.53 16.69
C LEU A 383 -6.80 -41.24 16.82
N ALA A 384 -7.65 -41.93 16.04
CA ALA A 384 -9.09 -41.72 16.04
C ALA A 384 -9.72 -41.85 17.45
N GLY A 385 -9.18 -42.74 18.30
CA GLY A 385 -9.62 -42.90 19.69
C GLY A 385 -9.36 -41.68 20.59
N ALA A 386 -8.37 -40.84 20.28
CA ALA A 386 -8.04 -39.64 21.03
C ALA A 386 -8.80 -38.39 20.54
N ALA A 387 -9.45 -38.46 19.38
CA ALA A 387 -10.09 -37.31 18.73
C ALA A 387 -11.09 -36.56 19.63
N GLY A 388 -11.88 -37.31 20.42
CA GLY A 388 -12.85 -36.74 21.36
C GLY A 388 -12.19 -35.93 22.47
N ALA A 389 -11.08 -36.42 23.04
CA ALA A 389 -10.34 -35.74 24.10
C ALA A 389 -9.67 -34.46 23.60
N TRP A 390 -9.05 -34.50 22.42
CA TRP A 390 -8.48 -33.33 21.76
C TRP A 390 -9.52 -32.27 21.42
N SER A 391 -10.68 -32.68 20.91
CA SER A 391 -11.78 -31.76 20.62
C SER A 391 -12.40 -31.16 21.89
N ALA A 392 -12.49 -31.94 22.97
CA ALA A 392 -12.97 -31.45 24.27
C ALA A 392 -11.99 -30.43 24.88
N CYS A 393 -10.70 -30.74 24.85
CA CYS A 393 -9.64 -29.86 25.34
C CYS A 393 -9.58 -28.55 24.54
N ALA A 394 -9.62 -28.62 23.20
CA ALA A 394 -9.67 -27.44 22.35
C ALA A 394 -10.82 -26.49 22.74
N ARG A 395 -12.02 -27.04 22.97
CA ARG A 395 -13.19 -26.25 23.41
C ARG A 395 -13.02 -25.67 24.80
N ALA A 396 -12.52 -26.45 25.75
CA ALA A 396 -12.31 -26.00 27.13
C ALA A 396 -11.30 -24.85 27.20
N GLU A 397 -10.27 -24.92 26.36
CA GLU A 397 -9.15 -23.97 26.32
C GLU A 397 -9.37 -22.82 25.33
N SER A 398 -10.52 -22.79 24.66
CA SER A 398 -10.78 -21.86 23.54
C SER A 398 -9.67 -21.86 22.47
N ALA A 399 -9.03 -23.01 22.28
CA ALA A 399 -7.92 -23.19 21.34
C ALA A 399 -8.42 -23.71 19.98
N THR A 400 -7.57 -23.55 18.97
CA THR A 400 -7.80 -24.15 17.65
C THR A 400 -7.22 -25.54 17.61
N LEU A 401 -8.03 -26.51 17.17
CA LEU A 401 -7.60 -27.87 16.88
C LEU A 401 -7.24 -28.03 15.40
N LEU A 402 -6.04 -28.53 15.10
CA LEU A 402 -5.70 -29.12 13.81
C LEU A 402 -5.83 -30.64 13.92
N PRO A 403 -6.82 -31.27 13.27
CA PRO A 403 -7.09 -32.69 13.53
C PRO A 403 -6.07 -33.65 12.91
N HIS A 404 -5.58 -33.39 11.69
CA HIS A 404 -4.71 -34.30 10.93
C HIS A 404 -3.29 -34.40 11.49
N ALA A 405 -2.83 -33.34 12.12
CA ALA A 405 -1.66 -33.35 12.97
C ALA A 405 -2.13 -32.85 14.33
N PRO A 406 -2.69 -33.73 15.20
CA PRO A 406 -3.35 -33.32 16.44
C PRO A 406 -2.54 -32.27 17.17
N ALA A 407 -3.05 -31.04 17.09
CA ALA A 407 -2.40 -29.86 17.61
C ALA A 407 -3.43 -28.90 18.19
N LEU A 408 -3.12 -28.34 19.36
CA LEU A 408 -3.87 -27.25 19.97
C LEU A 408 -3.05 -25.99 19.84
N VAL A 409 -3.56 -25.02 19.09
CA VAL A 409 -2.86 -23.77 18.80
C VAL A 409 -3.66 -22.60 19.35
N GLY A 410 -2.94 -21.65 19.96
CA GLY A 410 -3.55 -20.45 20.52
C GLY A 410 -4.18 -20.65 21.89
N VAL A 411 -3.71 -21.62 22.67
CA VAL A 411 -4.05 -21.69 24.10
C VAL A 411 -3.40 -20.47 24.77
N GLU A 412 -4.19 -19.61 25.39
CA GLU A 412 -3.65 -18.43 26.09
C GLU A 412 -3.76 -18.62 27.62
N ARG A 413 -2.70 -18.20 28.32
CA ARG A 413 -2.68 -18.09 29.78
C ARG A 413 -2.37 -16.65 30.13
N THR A 414 -3.36 -15.95 30.69
CA THR A 414 -3.16 -14.60 31.21
C THR A 414 -2.90 -14.68 32.71
N VAL A 415 -1.72 -14.24 33.13
CA VAL A 415 -1.31 -14.21 34.53
C VAL A 415 -1.27 -12.76 35.02
N ARG A 416 -2.01 -12.48 36.09
CA ARG A 416 -1.96 -11.18 36.75
C ARG A 416 -0.77 -11.14 37.69
N LEU A 417 0.09 -10.14 37.49
CA LEU A 417 1.24 -9.91 38.34
C LEU A 417 0.86 -9.06 39.55
N ALA A 418 1.51 -9.29 40.68
CA ALA A 418 1.38 -8.50 41.90
C ALA A 418 1.77 -7.03 41.67
N PHE A 419 2.70 -6.81 40.74
CA PHE A 419 3.12 -5.49 40.28
C PHE A 419 3.26 -5.51 38.75
N GLY A 420 2.69 -4.51 38.08
CA GLY A 420 2.78 -4.35 36.62
C GLY A 420 1.57 -4.88 35.85
N GLU A 421 1.71 -4.89 34.53
CA GLU A 421 0.66 -5.33 33.61
C GLU A 421 0.53 -6.86 33.58
N PRO A 422 -0.68 -7.40 33.32
CA PRO A 422 -0.87 -8.83 33.10
C PRO A 422 0.05 -9.34 31.99
N ARG A 423 0.55 -10.57 32.15
CA ARG A 423 1.34 -11.26 31.13
C ARG A 423 0.47 -12.28 30.42
N CYS A 424 0.51 -12.27 29.10
CA CYS A 424 -0.12 -13.30 28.28
C CYS A 424 0.95 -14.26 27.77
N PHE A 425 0.74 -15.55 28.00
CA PHE A 425 1.57 -16.63 27.47
C PHE A 425 0.78 -17.39 26.42
N ARG A 426 1.40 -17.60 25.26
CA ARG A 426 0.83 -18.45 24.21
C ARG A 426 1.42 -19.84 24.29
N ILE A 427 0.56 -20.82 24.46
CA ILE A 427 0.90 -22.23 24.52
C ILE A 427 0.34 -22.91 23.28
N SER A 428 1.15 -23.79 22.72
CA SER A 428 0.72 -24.68 21.67
C SER A 428 1.16 -26.11 21.98
N LEU A 429 0.30 -27.07 21.65
CA LEU A 429 0.63 -28.49 21.64
C LEU A 429 0.62 -28.94 20.19
N PHE A 430 1.64 -29.66 19.75
CA PHE A 430 1.75 -30.18 18.39
C PHE A 430 2.11 -31.66 18.42
N THR A 431 1.60 -32.40 17.46
CA THR A 431 2.14 -33.72 17.13
C THR A 431 3.16 -33.55 16.01
N VAL A 432 4.43 -33.89 16.29
CA VAL A 432 5.52 -33.89 15.31
C VAL A 432 5.76 -35.33 14.86
N TRP A 433 5.58 -35.59 13.57
CA TRP A 433 5.80 -36.90 12.98
C TRP A 433 7.28 -37.10 12.62
N ARG A 434 7.96 -38.01 13.32
CA ARG A 434 9.37 -38.36 13.06
C ARG A 434 9.47 -39.77 12.51
N LYS A 435 10.62 -40.10 11.90
CA LYS A 435 10.94 -41.48 11.45
C LYS A 435 10.85 -42.51 12.58
N THR A 436 11.08 -42.09 13.83
CA THR A 436 11.03 -42.93 15.03
C THR A 436 9.63 -43.06 15.64
N GLY A 437 8.62 -42.37 15.09
CA GLY A 437 7.26 -42.31 15.61
C GLY A 437 6.82 -40.87 15.89
N PRO A 438 5.52 -40.66 16.20
CA PRO A 438 5.01 -39.35 16.56
C PRO A 438 5.52 -38.93 17.95
N THR A 439 5.77 -37.64 18.11
CA THR A 439 6.14 -37.02 19.37
C THR A 439 5.18 -35.87 19.66
N THR A 440 4.70 -35.76 20.90
CA THR A 440 3.93 -34.58 21.31
C THR A 440 4.89 -33.54 21.85
N ARG A 441 4.85 -32.35 21.25
CA ARG A 441 5.64 -31.19 21.64
C ARG A 441 4.71 -30.14 22.25
N LEU A 442 5.04 -29.67 23.43
CA LEU A 442 4.51 -28.46 24.03
C LEU A 442 5.47 -27.32 23.71
N ASP A 443 4.94 -26.20 23.23
CA ASP A 443 5.67 -24.98 22.95
C ASP A 443 5.06 -23.81 23.74
N LEU A 444 5.88 -23.16 24.55
CA LEU A 444 5.54 -21.95 25.30
C LEU A 444 6.26 -20.77 24.64
N GLY A 445 5.49 -19.93 23.95
CA GLY A 445 6.00 -18.74 23.29
C GLY A 445 6.27 -17.60 24.26
N LEU A 446 7.48 -17.04 24.21
CA LEU A 446 7.94 -15.92 25.04
C LEU A 446 8.35 -14.70 24.20
N ALA A 447 8.04 -14.66 22.89
CA ALA A 447 8.52 -13.65 21.96
C ALA A 447 8.15 -12.19 22.34
N GLU A 448 7.06 -12.00 23.09
CA GLU A 448 6.63 -10.68 23.59
C GLU A 448 7.23 -10.35 24.97
N LEU A 449 8.10 -11.22 25.51
CA LEU A 449 8.69 -11.12 26.84
C LEU A 449 10.22 -11.09 26.74
N GLU A 450 10.86 -10.30 27.58
CA GLU A 450 12.32 -10.28 27.66
C GLU A 450 12.82 -11.58 28.31
N VAL A 451 13.57 -12.40 27.57
CA VAL A 451 14.09 -13.68 28.08
C VAL A 451 15.42 -13.42 28.81
N PRO A 452 15.53 -13.75 30.11
CA PRO A 452 16.79 -13.57 30.85
C PRO A 452 17.95 -14.36 30.23
N LYS A 453 19.16 -13.78 30.24
CA LYS A 453 20.35 -14.41 29.61
C LYS A 453 20.73 -15.77 30.20
N ASN A 454 20.37 -16.03 31.46
CA ASN A 454 20.64 -17.29 32.16
C ASN A 454 19.47 -18.29 32.08
N ALA A 455 18.43 -18.01 31.28
CA ALA A 455 17.20 -18.80 31.27
C ALA A 455 17.44 -20.27 30.92
N GLU A 456 18.30 -20.55 29.94
CA GLU A 456 18.63 -21.91 29.52
C GLU A 456 19.30 -22.73 30.63
N ALA A 457 20.31 -22.16 31.29
CA ALA A 457 20.98 -22.80 32.41
C ALA A 457 20.02 -23.01 33.60
N ALA A 458 19.13 -22.04 33.86
CA ALA A 458 18.14 -22.14 34.92
C ALA A 458 17.11 -23.25 34.65
N LEU A 459 16.62 -23.39 33.41
CA LEU A 459 15.66 -24.42 33.02
C LEU A 459 16.26 -25.83 33.17
N ALA A 460 17.53 -26.00 32.82
CA ALA A 460 18.23 -27.27 32.98
C ALA A 460 18.27 -27.72 34.46
N GLN A 461 18.39 -26.78 35.39
CA GLN A 461 18.50 -27.03 36.84
C GLN A 461 17.15 -26.99 37.58
N ALA A 462 16.09 -26.48 36.94
CA ALA A 462 14.81 -26.26 37.59
C ALA A 462 14.11 -27.58 37.98
N PRO A 463 13.63 -27.69 39.23
CA PRO A 463 12.82 -28.81 39.68
C PRO A 463 11.37 -28.62 39.18
N LEU A 464 11.11 -29.10 37.96
CA LEU A 464 9.80 -29.02 37.30
C LEU A 464 9.11 -30.39 37.30
N PRO A 465 8.64 -30.90 38.45
CA PRO A 465 8.14 -32.27 38.57
C PRO A 465 6.93 -32.53 37.67
N ALA A 466 6.00 -31.57 37.56
CA ALA A 466 4.82 -31.70 36.71
C ALA A 466 5.17 -31.78 35.20
N VAL A 467 6.22 -31.07 34.78
CA VAL A 467 6.72 -31.07 33.39
C VAL A 467 7.50 -32.36 33.12
N ARG A 468 8.48 -32.69 33.97
CA ARG A 468 9.35 -33.86 33.81
C ARG A 468 8.63 -35.20 33.97
N ALA A 469 7.48 -35.22 34.65
CA ALA A 469 6.62 -36.40 34.70
C ALA A 469 5.90 -36.69 33.37
N ARG A 470 5.76 -35.68 32.50
CA ARG A 470 4.98 -35.76 31.26
C ARG A 470 5.83 -35.68 30.00
N PHE A 471 6.94 -34.96 30.07
CA PHE A 471 7.87 -34.73 28.97
C PHE A 471 9.25 -35.30 29.28
N GLY A 472 9.78 -36.06 28.34
CA GLY A 472 11.09 -36.71 28.46
C GLY A 472 12.25 -35.76 28.15
N SER A 473 11.98 -34.68 27.40
CA SER A 473 12.97 -33.64 27.11
C SER A 473 12.37 -32.24 27.26
N LEU A 474 13.25 -31.27 27.54
CA LEU A 474 12.91 -29.88 27.79
C LEU A 474 14.10 -29.02 27.34
N ALA A 475 13.85 -27.99 26.54
CA ALA A 475 14.89 -27.11 26.01
C ALA A 475 14.37 -25.71 25.69
N PHE A 476 15.31 -24.76 25.56
CA PHE A 476 15.04 -23.46 24.96
C PHE A 476 15.26 -23.52 23.45
N GLY A 477 14.26 -23.07 22.70
CA GLY A 477 14.34 -22.90 21.26
C GLY A 477 14.86 -21.54 20.86
N ALA A 478 15.37 -21.46 19.62
CA ALA A 478 15.64 -20.18 18.98
C ALA A 478 14.35 -19.32 18.93
N GLY A 479 14.48 -18.00 19.07
CA GLY A 479 13.33 -17.08 19.01
C GLY A 479 12.55 -16.88 20.30
N GLY A 480 13.05 -17.37 21.45
CA GLY A 480 12.40 -17.14 22.75
C GLY A 480 11.24 -18.09 22.99
N HIS A 481 11.48 -19.38 22.83
CA HIS A 481 10.49 -20.43 23.09
C HIS A 481 11.04 -21.41 24.11
N ILE A 482 10.19 -21.93 24.99
CA ILE A 482 10.50 -23.13 25.78
C ILE A 482 9.69 -24.26 25.16
N PHE A 483 10.35 -25.36 24.79
CA PHE A 483 9.66 -26.53 24.28
C PHE A 483 9.96 -27.77 25.10
N ALA A 484 8.95 -28.60 25.28
CA ALA A 484 9.02 -29.89 25.97
C ALA A 484 8.48 -30.98 25.06
N GLU A 485 9.19 -32.11 24.94
CA GLU A 485 8.80 -33.20 24.04
C GLU A 485 8.61 -34.51 24.81
N ARG A 486 7.63 -35.30 24.36
CA ARG A 486 7.40 -36.67 24.80
C ARG A 486 7.21 -37.59 23.61
N ASP A 487 7.59 -38.84 23.79
CA ASP A 487 7.31 -39.89 22.81
C ASP A 487 5.81 -40.21 22.80
N GLY A 488 5.31 -40.46 21.59
CA GLY A 488 3.91 -40.77 21.32
C GLY A 488 2.99 -39.55 21.30
N VAL A 489 1.74 -39.80 20.90
CA VAL A 489 0.65 -38.83 20.99
C VAL A 489 -0.10 -39.01 22.30
N SER A 490 -0.37 -37.92 23.03
CA SER A 490 -1.17 -38.01 24.24
C SER A 490 -2.62 -38.37 23.91
N ALA A 491 -3.16 -39.37 24.61
CA ALA A 491 -4.58 -39.69 24.59
C ALA A 491 -5.42 -38.59 25.26
N ASP A 492 -4.83 -37.84 26.19
CA ASP A 492 -5.45 -36.72 26.88
C ASP A 492 -4.53 -35.49 26.83
N PRO A 493 -4.79 -34.51 25.96
CA PRO A 493 -3.99 -33.29 25.90
C PRO A 493 -4.23 -32.34 27.08
N ALA A 494 -5.34 -32.47 27.82
CA ALA A 494 -5.59 -31.61 28.98
C ALA A 494 -4.56 -31.88 30.09
N ASP A 495 -4.18 -33.15 30.29
CA ASP A 495 -3.11 -33.52 31.23
C ASP A 495 -1.77 -32.85 30.87
N LEU A 496 -1.48 -32.67 29.58
CA LEU A 496 -0.25 -32.00 29.14
C LEU A 496 -0.27 -30.50 29.38
N LEU A 497 -1.42 -29.85 29.28
CA LEU A 497 -1.53 -28.41 29.51
C LEU A 497 -1.29 -28.02 30.97
N VAL A 498 -1.51 -28.94 31.93
CA VAL A 498 -1.13 -28.72 33.33
C VAL A 498 0.38 -28.50 33.48
N ALA A 499 1.19 -29.15 32.65
CA ALA A 499 2.63 -28.90 32.64
C ALA A 499 3.00 -27.54 32.02
N ALA A 500 2.15 -26.96 31.17
CA ALA A 500 2.35 -25.61 30.65
C ALA A 500 2.31 -24.57 31.78
N ASP A 501 1.37 -24.72 32.73
CA ASP A 501 1.27 -23.83 33.88
C ASP A 501 2.55 -23.87 34.74
N GLY A 502 3.16 -25.05 34.90
CA GLY A 502 4.45 -25.18 35.58
C GLY A 502 5.62 -24.49 34.85
N LEU A 503 5.60 -24.44 33.51
CA LEU A 503 6.59 -23.68 32.73
C LEU A 503 6.36 -22.17 32.81
N VAL A 504 5.10 -21.74 32.86
CA VAL A 504 4.73 -20.33 33.08
C VAL A 504 5.21 -19.88 34.46
N ASP A 505 4.93 -20.64 35.51
CA ASP A 505 5.36 -20.32 36.88
C ASP A 505 6.89 -20.26 36.99
N PHE A 506 7.60 -21.22 36.38
CA PHE A 506 9.06 -21.17 36.27
C PHE A 506 9.56 -19.88 35.62
N PHE A 507 8.97 -19.49 34.48
CA PHE A 507 9.43 -18.32 33.76
C PHE A 507 9.17 -17.02 34.53
N LEU A 508 8.04 -16.94 35.23
CA LEU A 508 7.73 -15.81 36.12
C LEU A 508 8.73 -15.74 37.28
N GLU A 509 9.00 -16.86 37.96
CA GLU A 509 10.01 -16.93 39.03
C GLU A 509 11.40 -16.51 38.53
N LEU A 510 11.80 -16.96 37.33
CA LEU A 510 13.08 -16.60 36.71
C LEU A 510 13.21 -15.09 36.48
N ARG A 511 12.11 -14.40 36.15
CA ARG A 511 12.06 -12.95 35.97
C ARG A 511 11.92 -12.18 37.29
N GLY A 512 11.66 -12.86 38.40
CA GLY A 512 11.26 -12.23 39.66
C GLY A 512 9.84 -11.65 39.62
N ASP A 513 9.04 -12.04 38.62
CA ASP A 513 7.65 -11.64 38.49
C ASP A 513 6.79 -12.51 39.44
N ARG A 514 5.97 -11.89 40.29
CA ARG A 514 5.12 -12.59 41.26
C ARG A 514 3.66 -12.53 40.83
N ARG A 515 2.93 -13.66 40.92
CA ARG A 515 1.49 -13.69 40.64
C ARG A 515 0.67 -13.11 41.80
N VAL A 516 -0.46 -12.48 41.51
CA VAL A 516 -1.39 -11.95 42.55
C VAL A 516 -1.94 -13.07 43.44
N ASP A 517 -2.17 -14.24 42.86
CA ASP A 517 -2.77 -15.42 43.50
C ASP A 517 -1.73 -16.33 44.19
N ALA A 518 -0.44 -16.02 44.10
CA ALA A 518 0.59 -16.82 44.76
C ALA A 518 0.53 -16.62 46.29
N PRO A 519 0.52 -17.69 47.10
CA PRO A 519 0.53 -17.57 48.56
C PRO A 519 1.72 -16.74 49.04
N TYR A 520 1.53 -15.98 50.13
CA TYR A 520 2.63 -15.29 50.79
C TYR A 520 3.63 -16.32 51.32
N ARG A 521 4.75 -16.52 50.60
CA ARG A 521 5.92 -17.21 51.12
C ARG A 521 6.63 -16.35 52.16
#